data_AF-A0A5S4F757-F1
#
_entry.id   AF-A0A5S4F757-F1
#
_cell.length_a   1.000
_cell.length_b   1.000
_cell.length_c   1.000
_cell.angle_alpha   90.00
_cell.angle_beta   90.00
_cell.angle_gamma   90.00
#
_symmetry.space_group_name_H-M   'P 1'
#
loop_
_entity.id
_entity.type
_entity.pdbx_description
1 polymer ?
#
loop_
_entity_poly.entity_id
_entity_poly.type
_entity_poly.pdbx_seq_one_letter_code
_entity_poly.pdbx_strand_id
1 'polypeptide(L)' 'GGFWYLVAWCRLRDDVRVFRLDRIAAASVTAERCPDRPLEGFATDVPEMIVHGTVLD' A
#
# COMPACT_ATOMS: atom_id res chain seq x y z
N GLY A 1 -3.65 15.21 13.98
CA GLY A 1 -3.38 15.32 12.54
C GLY A 1 -3.13 13.93 12.01
N GLY A 2 -3.80 13.53 10.93
CA GLY A 2 -3.63 12.21 10.31
C GLY A 2 -2.78 12.30 9.05
N PHE A 3 -2.15 11.19 8.67
CA PHE A 3 -1.47 11.04 7.40
C PHE A 3 -2.18 9.97 6.58
N TRP A 4 -2.21 10.15 5.25
CA TRP A 4 -2.66 9.13 4.33
C TRP A 4 -1.50 8.23 3.94
N TYR A 5 -1.79 6.93 3.82
CA TYR A 5 -0.80 5.92 3.47
C TYR A 5 -1.30 5.08 2.29
N LEU A 6 -0.37 4.66 1.43
CA LEU A 6 -0.58 3.70 0.36
C LEU A 6 0.07 2.38 0.79
N VAL A 7 -0.73 1.31 0.87
CA VAL A 7 -0.25 -0.07 1.04
C VAL A 7 -0.14 -0.70 -0.35
N ALA A 8 1.05 -1.13 -0.74
CA ALA A 8 1.28 -1.65 -2.09
C ALA A 8 2.42 -2.68 -2.14
N TRP A 9 2.42 -3.52 -3.17
CA TRP A 9 3.54 -4.41 -3.48
C TRP A 9 4.73 -3.60 -4.01
N CYS A 10 5.86 -3.67 -3.30
CA CYS A 10 7.09 -3.01 -3.71
C CYS A 10 7.95 -3.97 -4.56
N ARG A 11 7.96 -3.77 -5.88
CA ARG A 11 8.74 -4.59 -6.83
C ARG A 11 10.24 -4.64 -6.54
N LEU A 12 10.82 -3.59 -5.95
CA LEU A 12 12.25 -3.55 -5.60
C LEU A 12 12.59 -4.43 -4.40
N ARG A 13 11.61 -4.74 -3.56
CA ARG A 13 11.80 -5.49 -2.31
C ARG A 13 11.08 -6.84 -2.33
N ASP A 14 10.31 -7.08 -3.38
CA ASP A 14 9.48 -8.26 -3.58
C ASP A 14 8.60 -8.57 -2.36
N ASP A 15 7.96 -7.51 -1.84
CA ASP A 15 7.22 -7.57 -0.58
C ASP A 15 6.22 -6.42 -0.44
N VAL A 16 5.27 -6.52 0.49
CA VAL A 16 4.32 -5.45 0.81
C VAL A 16 4.99 -4.34 1.60
N ARG A 17 4.70 -3.08 1.23
CA ARG A 17 5.21 -1.90 1.94
C ARG A 17 4.16 -0.82 2.05
N VAL A 18 4.34 -0.02 3.10
CA VAL A 18 3.51 1.15 3.36
C VAL A 18 4.29 2.42 3.04
N PHE A 19 3.69 3.27 2.20
CA PHE A 19 4.23 4.54 1.76
C PHE A 19 3.39 5.68 2.30
N ARG A 20 4.02 6.74 2.80
CA ARG A 20 3.32 7.97 3.14
C ARG A 20 2.93 8.70 1.86
N LEU A 21 1.64 9.00 1.70
CA LEU A 21 1.12 9.64 0.49
C LEU A 21 1.73 11.04 0.30
N ASP A 22 1.96 11.77 1.40
CA ASP A 22 2.57 13.10 1.38
C ASP A 22 4.07 13.12 1.02
N ARG A 23 4.71 11.95 0.89
CA ARG A 23 6.11 11.80 0.47
C ARG A 23 6.26 11.31 -0.98
N ILE A 24 5.16 11.03 -1.67
CA ILE A 24 5.21 10.57 -3.06
C ILE A 24 5.38 11.79 -3.97
N ALA A 25 6.51 11.85 -4.70
CA ALA A 25 6.80 12.96 -5.61
C ALA A 25 5.96 12.92 -6.90
N ALA A 26 5.70 11.71 -7.44
CA ALA A 26 4.89 11.51 -8.64
C ALA A 26 4.40 10.06 -8.74
N ALA A 27 3.34 9.83 -9.50
CA ALA A 27 2.86 8.52 -9.91
C ALA A 27 2.29 8.60 -11.35
N SER A 28 2.49 7.55 -12.13
CA SER A 28 1.97 7.43 -13.49
C SER A 28 1.38 6.04 -13.72
N VAL A 29 0.22 5.99 -14.37
CA VAL A 29 -0.37 4.72 -14.80
C VAL A 29 0.50 4.12 -15.90
N THR A 30 0.71 2.81 -15.84
CA THR A 30 1.45 2.06 -16.86
C THR A 30 0.50 1.16 -17.64
N ALA A 31 0.95 0.67 -18.81
CA ALA A 31 0.23 -0.35 -19.56
C ALA A 31 0.44 -1.77 -18.99
N GLU A 32 1.27 -1.94 -17.96
CA GLU A 32 1.55 -3.24 -17.34
C GLU A 32 0.35 -3.68 -16.50
N ARG A 33 -0.12 -4.91 -16.74
CA ARG A 33 -1.17 -5.52 -15.92
C ARG A 33 -0.59 -5.89 -14.56
N CYS A 34 -1.27 -5.49 -13.50
CA CYS A 34 -0.94 -5.91 -12.14
C CYS A 34 -1.07 -7.45 -12.04
N PRO A 35 -0.03 -8.18 -11.60
CA PRO A 35 -0.13 -9.61 -11.34
C PRO A 35 -1.16 -9.89 -10.24
N ASP A 36 -1.88 -11.00 -10.36
CA ASP A 36 -2.80 -11.45 -9.32
C ASP A 36 -2.00 -11.80 -8.05
N ARG A 37 -2.36 -11.16 -6.92
CA ARG A 37 -1.75 -11.40 -5.62
C ARG A 37 -2.85 -11.53 -4.56
N PRO A 38 -2.74 -12.50 -3.63
CA PRO A 38 -3.67 -12.66 -2.52
C PRO A 38 -3.68 -11.38 -1.65
N LEU A 39 -4.89 -10.92 -1.28
CA LEU A 39 -5.06 -9.72 -0.45
C LEU A 39 -4.53 -9.94 0.98
N GLU A 40 -4.49 -11.19 1.42
CA GLU A 40 -3.99 -11.60 2.73
C GLU A 40 -2.53 -11.17 2.93
N GLY A 41 -1.74 -11.18 1.87
CA GLY A 41 -0.35 -10.72 1.90
C GLY A 41 -0.21 -9.22 2.19
N PHE A 42 -1.27 -8.42 1.99
CA PHE A 42 -1.25 -6.97 2.23
C PHE A 42 -1.55 -6.60 3.68
N ALA A 43 -2.15 -7.50 4.47
CA ALA A 43 -2.56 -7.21 5.84
C ALA A 43 -1.43 -7.40 6.86
N THR A 44 -0.46 -8.26 6.60
CA THR A 44 0.55 -8.67 7.59
C THR A 44 1.58 -7.57 7.89
N ASP A 45 1.86 -6.69 6.93
CA ASP A 45 2.93 -5.67 7.03
C ASP A 45 2.43 -4.24 7.21
N VAL A 46 1.15 -4.06 7.55
CA VAL A 46 0.58 -2.74 7.88
C VAL A 46 0.64 -2.54 9.39
N PRO A 47 1.45 -1.61 9.91
CA PRO A 47 1.44 -1.28 11.33
C PRO A 47 0.03 -0.90 11.79
N GLU A 48 -0.41 -1.42 12.95
CA GLU A 48 -1.73 -1.09 13.53
C GLU A 48 -1.97 0.43 13.64
N MET A 49 -0.92 1.22 13.82
CA MET A 49 -0.95 2.68 13.85
C MET A 49 -1.48 3.34 12.56
N ILE A 50 -1.47 2.61 11.44
CA ILE A 50 -1.94 3.07 10.12
C ILE A 50 -3.42 2.66 9.90
N VAL A 51 -3.89 1.63 10.61
CA VAL A 51 -5.28 1.16 10.53
C VAL A 51 -6.14 2.02 11.44
N HIS A 52 -6.50 3.21 10.97
CA HIS A 52 -7.55 4.02 11.59
C HIS A 52 -8.81 3.96 10.71
N GLY A 53 -9.75 3.07 11.05
CA GLY A 53 -11.16 3.26 10.68
C GLY A 53 -11.61 2.92 9.25
N THR A 54 -10.97 1.97 8.56
CA THR A 54 -11.59 1.34 7.38
C THR A 54 -11.58 -0.17 7.55
N VAL A 55 -12.46 -0.67 8.43
CA VAL A 55 -13.13 -1.94 8.11
C VAL A 55 -13.85 -1.64 6.80
N LEU A 56 -13.45 -2.33 5.73
CA LEU A 56 -14.21 -2.34 4.49
C LEU A 56 -15.49 -3.10 4.80
N ASP A 57 -16.51 -2.37 5.27
CA ASP A 57 -17.91 -2.78 5.15
C ASP A 57 -18.44 -2.39 3.77
#